data_AF-A0A831Z2M9-F1
#
_entry.id   AF-A0A831Z2M9-F1
#
_cell.length_a   1.000
_cell.length_b   1.000
_cell.length_c   1.000
_cell.angle_alpha   90.00
_cell.angle_beta   90.00
_cell.angle_gamma   90.00
#
_symmetry.space_group_name_H-M   'P 1'
#
loop_
_entity.id
_entity.type
_entity.pdbx_description
1 polymer ?
#
loop_
_entity_poly.entity_id
_entity_poly.type
_entity_poly.pdbx_seq_one_letter_code
_entity_poly.pdbx_strand_id
1 'polypeptide(L)'
;MSHHSHEEIHGIGYGILVLVWLGLVVLTGVTVVASGVHVPALAVVIALLIAATKSSLVVSYFMHLKYESRIFHVILLMGIVTIAIFIGLTFFDVLFR
;
A
#
# COMPACT_ATOMS: atom_id res chain seq x y z
N MET A 1 -35.71 25.13 25.77
CA MET A 1 -34.76 24.13 26.30
C MET A 1 -34.19 23.38 25.11
N SER A 2 -32.97 23.75 24.72
CA SER A 2 -32.10 23.04 23.78
C SER A 2 -31.62 21.72 24.41
N HIS A 3 -30.97 20.86 23.61
CA HIS A 3 -30.30 19.57 23.91
C HIS A 3 -31.14 18.33 23.53
N HIS A 4 -30.72 17.38 22.69
CA HIS A 4 -29.44 17.06 22.06
C HIS A 4 -29.70 16.56 20.62
N SER A 5 -29.14 17.25 19.63
CA SER A 5 -29.01 16.72 18.29
C SER A 5 -28.01 15.58 18.32
N HIS A 6 -28.43 14.39 17.91
CA HIS A 6 -27.52 13.31 17.57
C HIS A 6 -26.63 13.80 16.42
N GLU A 7 -25.43 14.23 16.79
CA GLU A 7 -24.34 14.49 15.86
C GLU A 7 -23.92 13.12 15.32
N GLU A 8 -24.63 12.66 14.27
CA GLU A 8 -24.18 11.54 13.45
C GLU A 8 -22.90 11.97 12.76
N ILE A 9 -21.78 11.79 13.47
CA ILE A 9 -20.44 11.79 12.92
C ILE A 9 -20.45 10.75 11.79
N HIS A 10 -20.71 11.21 10.56
CA HIS A 10 -20.54 10.46 9.31
C HIS A 10 -19.03 10.26 9.06
N GLY A 11 -18.35 9.67 10.04
CA GLY A 11 -17.02 9.11 9.91
C GLY A 11 -17.17 7.83 9.12
N ILE A 12 -17.05 7.95 7.80
CA ILE A 12 -16.47 6.96 6.88
C ILE A 12 -16.63 5.55 7.41
N GLY A 13 -17.77 4.95 7.11
CA GLY A 13 -18.25 3.76 7.81
C GLY A 13 -17.16 2.71 7.98
N TYR A 14 -16.91 2.32 9.23
CA TYR A 14 -15.97 1.27 9.64
C TYR A 14 -16.04 0.01 8.76
N GLY A 15 -17.19 -0.26 8.13
CA GLY A 15 -17.36 -1.32 7.13
C GLY A 15 -16.38 -1.25 5.95
N ILE A 16 -16.03 -0.06 5.45
CA ILE A 16 -15.07 0.06 4.33
C ILE A 16 -13.66 -0.36 4.79
N LEU A 17 -13.28 0.01 6.01
CA LEU A 17 -11.98 -0.33 6.61
C LEU A 17 -11.87 -1.83 6.87
N VAL A 18 -12.94 -2.47 7.34
CA VAL A 18 -12.99 -3.93 7.58
C VAL A 18 -12.91 -4.71 6.26
N LEU A 19 -13.56 -4.23 5.19
CA LEU A 19 -13.51 -4.88 3.87
C LEU A 19 -12.10 -4.82 3.27
N VAL A 20 -11.41 -3.69 3.42
CA VAL A 20 -10.02 -3.51 2.98
C VAL A 20 -9.07 -4.35 3.82
N TRP A 21 -9.26 -4.38 5.15
CA TRP A 21 -8.50 -5.24 6.05
C TRP A 21 -8.59 -6.71 5.61
N LEU A 22 -9.79 -7.18 5.26
CA LEU A 22 -10.00 -8.53 4.76
C LEU A 22 -9.29 -8.76 3.42
N GLY A 23 -9.33 -7.78 2.51
CA GLY A 23 -8.55 -7.80 1.27
C GLY A 23 -7.03 -7.89 1.50
N LEU A 24 -6.50 -7.17 2.48
CA LEU A 24 -5.07 -7.25 2.87
C LEU A 24 -4.71 -8.60 3.48
N VAL A 25 -5.59 -9.19 4.28
CA VAL A 25 -5.40 -10.54 4.86
C VAL A 25 -5.36 -11.58 3.75
N VAL A 26 -6.30 -11.51 2.78
CA VAL A 26 -6.30 -12.41 1.61
C VAL A 26 -5.01 -12.25 0.80
N LEU A 27 -4.61 -11.01 0.49
CA LEU A 27 -3.40 -10.76 -0.29
C LEU A 27 -2.13 -11.24 0.45
N THR A 28 -2.11 -11.14 1.78
CA THR A 28 -1.03 -11.68 2.62
C THR A 28 -1.01 -13.21 2.58
N GLY A 29 -2.17 -13.87 2.64
CA GLY A 29 -2.28 -15.31 2.48
C GLY A 29 -1.76 -15.78 1.11
N VAL A 30 -2.11 -15.06 0.04
CA VAL A 30 -1.58 -15.30 -1.31
C VAL A 30 -0.05 -15.13 -1.33
N THR A 31 0.50 -14.16 -0.59
CA THR A 31 1.95 -13.96 -0.49
C THR A 31 2.64 -15.14 0.18
N VAL A 32 2.09 -15.65 1.29
CA VAL A 32 2.66 -16.78 2.02
C VAL A 32 2.66 -18.05 1.16
N VAL A 33 1.57 -18.29 0.42
CA VAL A 33 1.48 -19.42 -0.52
C VAL A 33 2.46 -19.24 -1.68
N ALA A 34 2.54 -18.05 -2.28
CA ALA A 34 3.47 -17.75 -3.36
C ALA A 34 4.94 -17.85 -2.91
N SER A 35 5.26 -17.45 -1.68
CA SER A 35 6.59 -17.57 -1.09
C SER A 35 6.99 -19.03 -0.80
N GLY A 36 6.03 -19.95 -0.69
CA GLY A 36 6.31 -21.38 -0.55
C GLY A 36 6.74 -22.05 -1.86
N VAL A 37 6.43 -21.45 -3.01
CA VAL A 37 6.83 -21.96 -4.33
C VAL A 37 8.27 -21.51 -4.61
N HIS A 38 9.21 -22.44 -4.52
CA HIS A 38 10.64 -22.16 -4.63
C HIS A 38 11.04 -21.88 -6.09
N VAL A 39 10.99 -20.62 -6.51
CA VAL A 39 11.53 -20.14 -7.79
C VAL A 39 12.66 -19.13 -7.50
N PRO A 40 13.92 -19.55 -7.37
CA PRO A 40 14.98 -18.74 -6.76
C PRO A 40 15.30 -17.43 -7.51
N ALA A 41 15.21 -17.42 -8.85
CA ALA A 41 15.47 -16.21 -9.64
C ALA A 41 14.25 -15.27 -9.74
N LEU A 42 13.03 -15.82 -9.74
CA LEU A 42 11.79 -15.05 -9.87
C LEU A 42 11.20 -14.64 -8.50
N ALA A 43 11.66 -15.23 -7.40
CA ALA A 43 11.16 -14.96 -6.06
C ALA A 43 11.24 -13.47 -5.69
N VAL A 44 12.33 -12.78 -6.06
CA VAL A 44 12.50 -11.35 -5.80
C VAL A 44 11.49 -10.51 -6.59
N VAL A 45 11.30 -10.82 -7.86
CA VAL A 45 10.33 -10.12 -8.73
C VAL A 45 8.90 -10.34 -8.23
N ILE A 46 8.56 -11.58 -7.88
CA ILE A 46 7.26 -11.95 -7.34
C ILE A 46 7.02 -11.25 -6.00
N ALA A 47 8.01 -11.25 -5.09
CA ALA A 47 7.92 -10.55 -3.81
C ALA A 47 7.72 -9.04 -3.98
N LEU A 48 8.43 -8.40 -4.92
CA LEU A 48 8.26 -6.98 -5.24
C LEU A 48 6.88 -6.66 -5.82
N LEU A 49 6.37 -7.48 -6.74
CA LEU A 49 5.03 -7.31 -7.29
C LEU A 49 3.97 -7.41 -6.21
N ILE A 50 4.05 -8.42 -5.35
CA ILE A 50 3.09 -8.63 -4.27
C ILE A 50 3.16 -7.48 -3.25
N ALA A 51 4.38 -7.04 -2.89
CA ALA A 51 4.58 -5.89 -2.03
C ALA A 51 3.97 -4.61 -2.63
N ALA A 52 4.14 -4.37 -3.94
CA ALA A 52 3.58 -3.22 -4.63
C ALA A 52 2.04 -3.26 -4.63
N THR A 53 1.42 -4.41 -4.92
CA THR A 53 -0.04 -4.57 -4.86
C THR A 53 -0.58 -4.32 -3.45
N LYS A 54 0.10 -4.84 -2.43
CA LYS A 54 -0.29 -4.64 -1.03
C LYS A 54 -0.20 -3.17 -0.63
N SER A 55 0.91 -2.51 -0.97
CA SER A 55 1.11 -1.09 -0.68
C SER A 55 0.08 -0.20 -1.40
N SER A 56 -0.29 -0.53 -2.65
CA SER A 56 -1.31 0.21 -3.41
C SER A 56 -2.68 0.17 -2.72
N LEU A 57 -3.11 -0.99 -2.22
CA LEU A 57 -4.35 -1.10 -1.43
C LEU A 57 -4.29 -0.30 -0.13
N VAL A 58 -3.16 -0.36 0.60
CA VAL A 58 -2.97 0.40 1.84
C VAL A 58 -3.05 1.91 1.58
N VAL A 59 -2.35 2.42 0.57
CA VAL A 59 -2.36 3.83 0.21
C VAL A 59 -3.75 4.30 -0.22
N SER A 60 -4.46 3.52 -1.05
CA SER A 60 -5.75 3.95 -1.60
C SER A 60 -6.84 4.02 -0.53
N TYR A 61 -6.80 3.14 0.48
CA TYR A 61 -7.88 2.99 1.46
C TYR A 61 -7.53 3.43 2.88
N PHE A 62 -6.36 3.08 3.43
CA PHE A 62 -5.97 3.44 4.81
C PHE A 62 -5.44 4.87 4.93
N MET A 63 -4.74 5.36 3.91
CA MET A 63 -4.27 6.76 3.89
C MET A 63 -5.37 7.76 3.49
N HIS A 64 -6.59 7.28 3.23
CA HIS A 64 -7.71 8.13 2.86
C HIS A 64 -7.42 9.04 1.65
N LEU A 65 -6.44 8.66 0.82
CA LEU A 65 -5.89 9.48 -0.26
C LEU A 65 -6.90 9.78 -1.37
N LYS A 66 -7.95 8.96 -1.47
CA LYS A 66 -9.07 9.19 -2.40
C LYS A 66 -10.00 10.33 -1.94
N TYR A 67 -9.97 10.69 -0.66
CA TYR A 67 -10.84 11.69 -0.03
C TYR A 67 -10.09 12.90 0.53
N GLU A 68 -8.78 12.77 0.81
CA GLU A 68 -7.92 13.85 1.30
C GLU A 68 -7.06 14.49 0.20
N SER A 69 -6.61 15.72 0.45
CA SER A 69 -6.06 16.63 -0.57
C SER A 69 -4.94 16.03 -1.44
N ARG A 70 -4.86 16.50 -2.70
CA ARG A 70 -3.87 16.14 -3.74
C ARG A 70 -2.39 16.19 -3.26
N ILE A 71 -2.11 16.89 -2.17
CA ILE A 71 -0.78 17.04 -1.56
C ILE A 71 -0.22 15.70 -1.08
N PHE A 72 -1.02 14.84 -0.44
CA PHE A 72 -0.55 13.54 0.02
C PHE A 72 -0.14 12.63 -1.15
N HIS A 73 -0.79 12.79 -2.30
CA HIS A 73 -0.46 12.03 -3.51
C HIS A 73 0.90 12.46 -4.05
N VAL A 74 1.18 13.77 -4.02
CA VAL A 74 2.46 14.34 -4.45
C VAL A 74 3.58 13.88 -3.52
N ILE A 75 3.39 13.92 -2.20
CA ILE A 75 4.41 13.48 -1.22
C ILE A 75 4.72 11.98 -1.38
N LEU A 76 3.69 11.15 -1.55
CA LEU A 76 3.87 9.71 -1.81
C LEU A 76 4.62 9.46 -3.11
N LEU A 77 4.22 10.14 -4.20
CA LEU A 77 4.90 10.04 -5.49
C LEU A 77 6.37 10.45 -5.36
N MET A 78 6.66 11.53 -4.63
CA MET A 78 8.01 12.01 -4.38
C MET A 78 8.85 10.95 -3.65
N GLY A 79 8.30 10.32 -2.60
CA GLY A 79 8.97 9.23 -1.88
C GLY A 79 9.23 7.99 -2.75
N ILE A 80 8.24 7.58 -3.56
CA ILE A 80 8.41 6.46 -4.51
C ILE A 80 9.51 6.78 -5.54
N VAL A 81 9.52 7.99 -6.09
CA VAL A 81 10.54 8.44 -7.05
C VAL A 81 11.93 8.44 -6.40
N THR A 82 12.06 8.95 -5.18
CA THR A 82 13.34 8.91 -4.45
C THR A 82 13.82 7.48 -4.27
N ILE A 83 12.97 6.57 -3.77
CA ILE A 83 13.34 5.15 -3.60
C ILE A 83 13.72 4.53 -4.94
N ALA A 84 12.98 4.79 -6.02
CA ALA A 84 13.27 4.25 -7.34
C ALA A 84 14.64 4.72 -7.88
N ILE A 85 14.99 6.00 -7.66
CA ILE A 85 16.31 6.54 -8.02
C ILE A 85 17.41 5.84 -7.23
N PHE A 86 17.25 5.70 -5.91
CA PHE A 86 18.24 5.03 -5.06
C PHE A 86 18.44 3.57 -5.48
N ILE A 87 17.36 2.83 -5.70
CA ILE A 87 17.43 1.44 -6.20
C ILE A 87 18.16 1.41 -7.54
N GLY A 88 17.81 2.28 -8.49
CA GLY A 88 18.45 2.34 -9.80
C GLY A 88 19.96 2.61 -9.71
N LEU A 89 20.37 3.56 -8.87
CA LEU A 89 21.78 3.87 -8.61
C LEU A 89 22.52 2.70 -7.97
N THR A 90 21.91 2.02 -6.99
CA THR A 90 22.51 0.83 -6.36
C THR A 90 22.70 -0.31 -7.36
N PHE A 91 21.70 -0.59 -8.21
CA PHE A 91 21.83 -1.62 -9.24
C PHE A 91 22.88 -1.26 -10.31
N PHE A 92 22.95 0.01 -10.69
CA PHE A 92 23.98 0.52 -11.59
C PHE A 92 25.37 0.33 -10.96
N ASP A 93 25.56 0.74 -9.71
CA ASP A 93 26.81 0.57 -8.97
C ASP A 93 27.23 -0.92 -8.88
N VAL A 94 26.30 -1.82 -8.59
CA VAL A 94 26.56 -3.27 -8.55
C VAL A 94 26.92 -3.85 -9.93
N LEU A 95 26.31 -3.35 -11.02
CA LEU A 95 26.56 -3.86 -12.37
C LEU A 95 27.89 -3.35 -12.96
N PHE A 96 28.32 -2.15 -12.59
CA PHE A 96 29.58 -1.54 -13.03
C PHE A 96 30.76 -1.84 -12.10
N ARG A 97 30.58 -2.67 -11.06
CA ARG A 97 31.63 -3.22 -10.19
C ARG A 97 32.08 -4.60 -10.64
#